data_AF-A0A0H4CG81-F1
#
_entry.id   AF-A0A0H4CG81-F1
#
_cell.length_a   1.000
_cell.length_b   1.000
_cell.length_c   1.000
_cell.angle_alpha   90.00
_cell.angle_beta   90.00
_cell.angle_gamma   90.00
#
_symmetry.space_group_name_H-M   'P 1'
#
loop_
_entity.id
_entity.type
_entity.pdbx_description
1 polymer ?
#
loop_
_entity_poly.entity_id
_entity_poly.type
_entity_poly.pdbx_seq_one_letter_code
_entity_poly.pdbx_strand_id
1 'polypeptide(L)' 'MCGRASMEDELWLTAREAADLTGVSRQTVYSWIRRGHLKVEGLDHRGQKLFRHLSVAQAEKATKAKAKRVLVTAA' A
#
# COMPACT_ATOMS: atom_id res chain seq x y z
N MET A 1 -22.17 -17.17 6.00
CA MET A 1 -22.27 -15.70 6.02
C MET A 1 -21.32 -15.22 7.11
N CYS A 2 -20.10 -14.82 6.76
CA CYS A 2 -19.13 -14.32 7.74
C CYS A 2 -19.34 -12.81 7.91
N GLY A 3 -19.33 -12.42 9.18
CA GLY A 3 -19.79 -11.15 9.68
C GLY A 3 -19.15 -9.94 9.00
N ARG A 4 -20.00 -8.93 8.88
CA ARG A 4 -19.67 -7.53 8.67
C ARG A 4 -18.60 -7.12 9.70
N ALA A 5 -17.32 -7.25 9.32
CA ALA A 5 -16.18 -6.80 10.09
C ALA A 5 -16.26 -5.28 10.17
N SER A 6 -16.76 -4.80 11.31
CA SER A 6 -17.10 -3.40 11.58
C SER A 6 -15.89 -2.49 11.41
N MET A 7 -15.89 -1.69 10.34
CA MET A 7 -15.34 -0.33 10.13
C MET A 7 -13.89 0.05 10.54
N GLU A 8 -13.29 -0.56 11.57
CA GLU A 8 -11.88 -0.33 11.93
C GLU A 8 -10.94 -1.33 11.24
N ASP A 9 -11.45 -2.52 10.90
CA ASP A 9 -10.78 -3.47 9.99
C ASP A 9 -10.80 -3.02 8.52
N GLU A 10 -11.69 -2.09 8.16
CA GLU A 10 -11.77 -1.51 6.81
C GLU A 10 -10.55 -0.66 6.43
N LEU A 11 -9.70 -0.29 7.41
CA LEU A 11 -8.45 0.43 7.17
C LEU A 11 -7.24 -0.49 6.96
N TRP A 12 -7.36 -1.80 7.15
CA TRP A 12 -6.28 -2.74 6.89
C TRP A 12 -6.38 -3.31 5.49
N LEU A 13 -5.29 -3.20 4.74
CA LEU A 13 -5.16 -3.71 3.39
C LEU A 13 -4.10 -4.79 3.36
N THR A 14 -4.35 -5.85 2.63
CA THR A 14 -3.31 -6.78 2.17
C THR A 14 -2.49 -6.17 1.05
N ALA A 15 -1.35 -6.79 0.70
CA ALA A 15 -0.53 -6.34 -0.43
C ALA A 15 -1.29 -6.41 -1.78
N ARG A 16 -2.27 -7.31 -1.89
CA ARG A 16 -3.12 -7.43 -3.08
C ARG A 16 -4.10 -6.26 -3.14
N GLU A 17 -4.84 -6.02 -2.07
CA GLU A 17 -5.82 -4.93 -2.03
C GLU A 17 -5.15 -3.56 -2.17
N ALA A 18 -3.97 -3.37 -1.57
CA ALA A 18 -3.17 -2.17 -1.76
C ALA A 18 -2.76 -1.95 -3.23
N ALA A 19 -2.43 -3.03 -3.94
CA ALA A 19 -2.08 -2.99 -5.36
C ALA A 19 -3.31 -2.62 -6.22
N ASP A 20 -4.45 -3.28 -5.96
CA ASP A 20 -5.71 -3.03 -6.66
C ASP A 20 -6.21 -1.59 -6.43
N LEU A 21 -6.11 -1.08 -5.18
CA LEU A 21 -6.54 0.26 -4.81
C LEU A 21 -5.69 1.37 -5.44
N THR A 22 -4.38 1.16 -5.55
CA THR A 22 -3.45 2.16 -6.11
C THR A 22 -3.20 1.99 -7.61
N GLY A 23 -3.71 0.91 -8.21
CA GLY A 23 -3.48 0.56 -9.62
C GLY A 23 -2.03 0.20 -9.95
N VAL A 24 -1.23 -0.19 -8.96
CA VAL A 24 0.17 -0.59 -9.15
C VAL A 24 0.34 -2.10 -9.05
N SER A 25 1.48 -2.63 -9.48
CA SER A 25 1.78 -4.05 -9.30
C SER A 25 2.02 -4.40 -7.82
N ARG A 26 1.71 -5.63 -7.40
CA ARG A 26 2.09 -6.14 -6.07
C ARG A 26 3.60 -6.02 -5.79
N GLN A 27 4.44 -6.13 -6.83
CA GLN A 27 5.89 -5.95 -6.69
C GLN A 27 6.24 -4.51 -6.31
N THR A 28 5.51 -3.52 -6.82
CA THR A 28 5.66 -2.12 -6.44
C THR A 28 5.32 -1.91 -4.96
N VAL A 29 4.25 -2.54 -4.47
CA VAL A 29 3.90 -2.52 -3.04
C VAL A 29 5.02 -3.12 -2.18
N TYR A 30 5.58 -4.27 -2.57
CA TYR A 30 6.75 -4.84 -1.90
C TYR A 30 8.00 -3.96 -1.97
N SER A 31 8.19 -3.24 -3.08
CA SER A 31 9.26 -2.27 -3.24
C SER A 31 9.10 -1.09 -2.27
N TRP A 32 7.87 -0.63 -2.01
CA TRP A 32 7.60 0.38 -0.98
C TRP A 32 8.00 -0.10 0.41
N ILE A 33 7.74 -1.37 0.73
CA ILE A 33 8.17 -1.98 2.00
C ILE A 33 9.70 -2.01 2.09
N ARG A 34 10.36 -2.54 1.05
CA ARG A 34 11.82 -2.64 1.00
C ARG A 34 12.51 -1.27 1.11
N ARG A 35 11.88 -0.22 0.58
CA ARG A 35 12.37 1.17 0.63
C ARG A 35 11.96 1.90 1.92
N GLY A 36 11.17 1.29 2.79
CA GLY A 36 10.70 1.89 4.05
C GLY A 36 9.57 2.91 3.88
N HIS A 37 8.94 3.00 2.70
CA HIS A 37 7.78 3.88 2.47
C HIS A 37 6.47 3.28 2.98
N LEU A 38 6.41 1.96 3.12
CA LEU A 38 5.25 1.25 3.63
C LEU A 38 5.66 0.32 4.77
N LYS A 39 5.06 0.51 5.95
CA LYS A 39 5.33 -0.32 7.12
C LYS A 39 4.31 -1.45 7.21
N VAL A 40 4.82 -2.66 7.44
CA VAL A 40 3.99 -3.82 7.82
C VAL A 40 3.60 -3.63 9.28
N GLU A 41 2.31 -3.62 9.54
CA GLU A 41 1.77 -3.38 10.88
C GLU A 41 1.24 -4.67 11.52
N GLY A 42 0.95 -5.69 10.71
CA GLY A 42 0.50 -6.97 11.21
C GLY A 42 0.50 -8.06 10.14
N LEU A 43 0.09 -9.25 10.58
CA LEU A 43 -0.19 -10.38 9.72
C LEU A 43 -1.66 -10.78 9.89
N ASP A 44 -2.34 -11.15 8.81
CA ASP A 44 -3.67 -11.73 8.86
C ASP A 44 -3.61 -13.18 9.37
N HIS A 45 -4.79 -13.79 9.55
CA HIS A 45 -4.92 -15.18 9.98
C HIS A 45 -4.39 -16.23 8.98
N ARG A 46 -4.01 -15.80 7.76
CA ARG A 46 -3.40 -16.61 6.69
C ARG A 46 -1.90 -16.32 6.54
N GLY A 47 -1.32 -15.45 7.38
CA GLY A 47 0.08 -15.03 7.31
C GLY A 47 0.36 -13.94 6.26
N GLN A 48 -0.65 -13.28 5.71
CA GLN A 48 -0.48 -12.16 4.78
C GLN A 48 -0.17 -10.88 5.52
N LYS A 49 0.73 -10.06 4.95
CA LYS A 49 1.09 -8.75 5.51
C LYS A 49 -0.08 -7.78 5.40
N LEU A 50 -0.41 -7.14 6.52
CA LEU A 50 -1.42 -6.10 6.62
C LEU A 50 -0.78 -4.72 6.74
N PHE A 51 -1.40 -3.75 6.09
CA PHE A 51 -0.96 -2.37 5.95
C PHE A 51 -2.11 -1.42 6.26
N ARG A 52 -1.84 -0.26 6.87
CA ARG A 52 -2.87 0.78 6.95
C ARG A 52 -3.11 1.42 5.59
N HIS A 53 -4.37 1.64 5.25
CA HIS A 53 -4.81 2.38 4.07
C HIS A 53 -4.10 3.74 3.96
N LEU A 54 -3.99 4.49 5.06
CA LEU A 54 -3.28 5.78 5.07
C LEU A 54 -1.80 5.64 4.72
N SER A 55 -1.13 4.57 5.16
CA SER A 55 0.28 4.33 4.84
C SER A 55 0.46 3.96 3.37
N VAL A 56 -0.47 3.19 2.80
CA VAL A 56 -0.48 2.86 1.37
C VAL A 56 -0.65 4.13 0.51
N ALA A 57 -1.61 4.99 0.86
CA ALA A 57 -1.81 6.27 0.16
C ALA A 57 -0.59 7.21 0.23
N GLN A 58 0.11 7.23 1.38
CA GLN A 58 1.36 8.00 1.51
C GLN A 58 2.48 7.44 0.63
N ALA A 59 2.64 6.12 0.58
CA ALA A 59 3.64 5.47 -0.26
C ALA A 59 3.38 5.73 -1.76
N GLU A 60 2.11 5.70 -2.17
CA GLU A 60 1.69 6.04 -3.52
C GLU A 60 2.03 7.51 -3.86
N LYS A 61 1.64 8.45 -2.98
CA LYS A 61 1.92 9.87 -3.16
C LYS A 61 3.42 10.15 -3.28
N ALA A 62 4.24 9.54 -2.43
CA ALA A 62 5.71 9.67 -2.49
C ALA A 62 6.26 9.14 -3.82
N THR A 63 5.71 8.04 -4.32
CA THR A 63 6.12 7.44 -5.59
C THR A 63 5.73 8.31 -6.78
N LYS A 64 4.50 8.82 -6.81
CA LYS A 64 4.02 9.75 -7.84
C LYS A 64 4.80 11.07 -7.83
N ALA A 65 5.08 11.63 -6.65
CA ALA A 65 5.88 12.85 -6.51
C ALA A 65 7.30 12.66 -7.08
N LYS A 66 7.93 11.51 -6.81
CA LYS A 66 9.24 11.17 -7.37
C LYS A 66 9.18 11.02 -8.89
N ALA A 67 8.19 10.28 -9.42
CA ALA A 67 8.02 10.11 -10.87
C ALA A 67 7.79 11.46 -11.58
N LYS A 68 6.95 12.32 -11.02
CA LYS A 68 6.72 13.68 -11.53
C LYS A 68 8.02 14.50 -11.54
N ARG A 69 8.83 14.44 -10.49
CA ARG A 69 10.12 15.15 -10.43
C ARG A 69 11.08 14.70 -11.52
N VAL A 70 11.14 13.39 -11.81
CA VAL A 70 12.00 12.86 -12.88
C VAL A 70 11.58 13.41 -14.24
N LEU A 71 10.28 13.49 -14.53
CA LEU A 71 9.77 14.05 -15.78
C LEU A 71 10.06 15.56 -15.92
N VAL A 72 9.88 16.33 -14.84
CA VAL A 72 10.17 17.79 -14.85
C VAL A 72 11.65 18.09 -15.02
N THR A 73 12.54 17.22 -14.52
CA THR A 73 13.99 17.45 -14.63
C THR A 73 14.52 17.09 -16.03
N ALA A 74 13.77 16.33 -16.82
CA ALA A 74 14.16 15.88 -18.16
C ALA A 74 13.69 16.80 -19.30
N ALA A 75 13.06 17.94 -18.98
CA ALA A 75 12.57 18.95 -19.92
C ALA A 75 13.36 20.25 -19.78
#